data_AF-A0A973G782-F1
#
_entry.id   AF-A0A973G782-F1
#
_cell.length_a   1.000
_cell.length_b   1.000
_cell.length_c   1.000
_cell.angle_alpha   90.00
_cell.angle_beta   90.00
_cell.angle_gamma   90.00
#
_symmetry.space_group_name_H-M   'P 1'
#
loop_
_entity.id
_entity.type
_entity.pdbx_description
1 polymer ?
#
loop_
_entity_poly.entity_id
_entity_poly.type
_entity_poly.pdbx_seq_one_letter_code
_entity_poly.pdbx_strand_id
1 'polypeptide(L)' 'MADLTTDESIAAAPMPTPRTLARRQNVLVQLVRFAAINLKMMRVIARGHG' A
#
# COMPACT_ATOMS: atom_id res chain seq x y z
N MET A 1 30.16 0.17 -8.36
CA MET A 1 29.65 -0.91 -9.23
C MET A 1 28.17 -1.06 -8.91
N ALA A 2 27.29 -0.86 -9.90
CA ALA A 2 25.88 -1.16 -9.70
C ALA A 2 25.76 -2.66 -9.38
N ASP A 3 24.97 -2.99 -8.37
CA ASP A 3 24.70 -4.37 -8.01
C ASP A 3 23.83 -4.99 -9.12
N LEU A 4 24.45 -5.84 -9.94
CA LEU A 4 23.83 -6.50 -11.08
C LEU A 4 22.56 -7.27 -10.68
N THR A 5 22.51 -7.78 -9.44
CA THR A 5 21.36 -8.52 -8.93
C THR A 5 20.16 -7.63 -8.62
N THR A 6 20.39 -6.41 -8.14
CA THR A 6 19.32 -5.43 -7.89
C THR A 6 18.68 -4.95 -9.19
N ASP A 7 19.48 -4.64 -10.22
CA ASP A 7 18.95 -4.17 -11.51
C ASP A 7 18.09 -5.23 -12.22
N GLU A 8 18.50 -6.50 -12.17
CA GLU A 8 17.73 -7.62 -12.72
C GLU A 8 16.39 -7.81 -11.99
N SER A 9 16.39 -7.65 -10.66
CA SER A 9 15.18 -7.73 -9.85
C SER A 9 14.20 -6.58 -10.13
N ILE A 10 14.70 -5.39 -10.45
CA ILE A 10 13.86 -4.23 -10.80
C ILE A 10 13.25 -4.45 -12.19
N ALA A 11 14.03 -4.93 -13.16
CA ALA A 11 13.57 -5.18 -14.52
C ALA A 11 12.54 -6.32 -14.59
N ALA A 12 12.66 -7.33 -13.72
CA ALA A 12 11.73 -8.45 -13.63
C ALA A 12 10.42 -8.11 -12.88
N ALA A 13 10.34 -6.95 -12.23
CA ALA A 13 9.15 -6.56 -11.49
C ALA A 13 7.96 -6.39 -12.43
N PRO A 14 6.81 -7.01 -12.15
CA PRO A 14 5.63 -6.85 -12.99
C PRO A 14 5.17 -5.40 -12.96
N MET A 15 5.05 -4.80 -14.15
CA MET A 15 4.54 -3.44 -14.29
C MET A 15 3.11 -3.34 -13.74
N PRO A 16 2.74 -2.22 -13.09
CA PRO A 16 1.40 -2.04 -12.60
C PRO A 16 0.40 -2.09 -13.75
N THR A 17 -0.59 -2.98 -13.65
CA THR A 17 -1.66 -3.08 -14.66
C THR A 17 -2.55 -1.83 -14.62
N PRO A 18 -3.25 -1.48 -15.72
CA PRO A 18 -4.17 -0.34 -15.74
C PRO A 18 -5.21 -0.38 -14.61
N ARG A 19 -5.69 -1.58 -14.26
CA ARG A 19 -6.61 -1.81 -13.14
C ARG A 19 -5.98 -1.47 -11.78
N THR A 20 -4.70 -1.78 -11.61
CA THR A 20 -3.93 -1.44 -10.41
C THR A 20 -3.74 0.07 -10.30
N LEU A 21 -3.44 0.75 -11.40
CA LEU A 21 -3.29 2.20 -11.45
C LEU A 21 -4.62 2.91 -11.16
N ALA A 22 -5.71 2.50 -11.81
CA ALA A 22 -7.04 3.06 -11.59
C ALA A 22 -7.50 2.95 -10.13
N ARG A 23 -7.24 1.80 -9.48
CA ARG A 23 -7.53 1.62 -8.06
C ARG A 23 -6.69 2.52 -7.16
N ARG A 24 -5.43 2.77 -7.53
CA ARG A 24 -4.52 3.67 -6.78
C ARG A 24 -4.93 5.13 -6.91
N GLN A 25 -5.44 5.56 -8.06
CA GLN A 25 -5.88 6.93 -8.30
C GLN A 25 -7.31 7.23 -7.80
N ASN A 26 -8.08 6.19 -7.46
CA ASN A 26 -9.45 6.36 -6.99
C ASN A 26 -9.51 6.91 -5.56
N VAL A 27 -9.95 8.17 -5.41
CA VAL A 27 -10.06 8.88 -4.12
C VAL A 27 -11.01 8.19 -3.15
N LEU A 28 -12.14 7.64 -3.62
CA LEU A 28 -13.07 6.91 -2.74
C LEU A 28 -12.41 5.67 -2.13
N VAL A 29 -11.64 4.93 -2.94
CA VAL A 29 -10.88 3.76 -2.46
C VAL A 29 -9.81 4.19 -1.44
N GLN A 30 -9.13 5.32 -1.67
CA GLN A 30 -8.16 5.85 -0.71
C GLN A 30 -8.82 6.25 0.61
N LEU A 31 -9.97 6.92 0.57
CA LEU A 31 -10.71 7.35 1.77
C LEU A 31 -11.16 6.15 2.61
N VAL A 32 -11.73 5.12 1.98
CA VAL A 32 -12.11 3.88 2.67
C VAL A 32 -10.90 3.24 3.33
N ARG A 33 -9.76 3.15 2.61
CA ARG A 33 -8.53 2.56 3.15
C ARG A 33 -7.97 3.38 4.31
N PHE A 34 -8.00 4.71 4.19
CA PHE A 34 -7.59 5.63 5.26
C PHE A 34 -8.45 5.43 6.51
N ALA A 35 -9.78 5.46 6.36
CA ALA A 35 -10.70 5.25 7.48
C ALA A 35 -10.47 3.89 8.16
N ALA A 36 -10.32 2.80 7.38
CA ALA A 36 -10.10 1.47 7.92
C ALA A 36 -8.81 1.36 8.75
N ILE A 37 -7.70 1.95 8.28
CA ILE A 37 -6.42 1.94 9.00
C ILE A 37 -6.54 2.74 10.31
N ASN A 38 -7.08 3.95 10.25
CA ASN A 38 -7.25 4.79 11.44
C ASN A 38 -8.17 4.12 12.46
N LEU A 39 -9.28 3.51 12.03
CA LEU A 39 -10.19 2.80 12.92
C LEU A 39 -9.52 1.57 13.57
N LYS A 40 -8.66 0.86 12.83
CA LYS A 40 -7.87 -0.25 13.39
C LYS A 40 -6.90 0.25 14.46
N MET A 41 -6.21 1.36 14.23
CA MET A 41 -5.32 1.97 15.22
C MET A 41 -6.10 2.42 16.46
N MET A 42 -7.23 3.11 16.27
CA MET A 42 -8.11 3.51 17.38
C MET A 42 -8.58 2.31 18.21
N ARG A 43 -8.92 1.19 17.56
CA ARG A 43 -9.29 -0.05 18.26
C ARG A 43 -8.14 -0.63 19.09
N VAL A 44 -6.91 -0.59 18.57
CA VAL A 44 -5.71 -1.03 19.31
C VAL A 44 -5.47 -0.12 20.51
N ILE A 45 -5.56 1.20 20.32
CA ILE A 45 -5.40 2.19 21.39
C ILE A 45 -6.46 2.00 22.48
N ALA A 46 -7.73 1.86 22.10
CA ALA A 46 -8.83 1.65 23.04
C ALA A 46 -8.71 0.33 23.82
N ARG A 47 -8.17 -0.72 23.19
CA ARG A 47 -7.91 -2.01 23.84
C ARG A 47 -6.64 -2.01 24.72
N GLY A 48 -5.71 -1.09 24.48
CA GLY A 48 -4.48 -0.96 25.27
C GLY A 48 -4.64 -0.08 26.53
N HIS A 49 -5.74 0.65 26.67
CA HIS A 49 -6.07 1.44 27.86
C HIS A 49 -6.98 0.68 28.86
N GLY A 50 -6.92 -0.65 28.86
CA GLY A 50 -7.61 -1.54 29.81
C GLY A 50 -6.69 -2.62 30.33
#